data_AF-A0AAD5K688-F1
#
_entry.id   AF-A0AAD5K688-F1
#
_cell.length_a   1.000
_cell.length_b   1.000
_cell.length_c   1.000
_cell.angle_alpha   90.00
_cell.angle_beta   90.00
_cell.angle_gamma   90.00
#
_symmetry.space_group_name_H-M   'P 1'
#
loop_
_entity.id
_entity.type
_entity.pdbx_description
1 polymer ?
#
loop_
_entity_poly.entity_id
_entity_poly.type
_entity_poly.pdbx_seq_one_letter_code
_entity_poly.pdbx_strand_id
1 'polypeptide(L)'
;MKQEGVLYTDNNNNKRKTSFSQEQVYNVVSNVKEYNQFVPFCTFSHVYSARNLGPNKTVFDGELGIGFKLFEEKYTSKVTCEYPKFVEAASSDASLFKELITTWRFTPNLPTHQLNQPNALHHPSCYVDFHIRFEFASPLHAQASTVFFEQVSKMMLQAFVDRSDAAPFTLFFLHSHLFITFYFFFANMFMTRSEYDRGVNTFSPEGRLFQVEYAIEAIKLGTTAIGIQTSQGVILAVEKRVSSPLLEASSIEKIMEVDSHLAVALSGMVADARTLVDYGRVAAQNHRFTYDEPLKVESLTQSTCDLALRFGESADGEEAVMSRPFGVALLIAGVDEKGPQLFHTDPSGTFMAYTAKAIGSGSEGAQNELEKEYHKSMTLEEAETLALTVLKSVMEEKLNKANVQVASVTAGENFTIYSEEKLQSIIDRL
;
A
#
# COMPACT_ATOMS: atom_id res chain seq x y z
N MET A 1 3.61 7.57 18.04
CA MET A 1 5.05 7.92 17.97
C MET A 1 5.12 9.37 17.53
N LYS A 2 5.84 10.24 18.25
CA LYS A 2 6.02 11.63 17.82
C LYS A 2 6.91 11.64 16.59
N GLN A 3 6.44 12.24 15.51
CA GLN A 3 7.19 12.38 14.27
C GLN A 3 7.47 13.87 14.05
N GLU A 4 8.74 14.18 13.84
CA GLU A 4 9.21 15.51 13.47
C GLU A 4 9.84 15.40 12.09
N GLY A 5 9.45 16.31 11.21
CA GLY A 5 9.99 16.35 9.86
C GLY A 5 10.44 17.74 9.49
N VAL A 6 11.65 17.81 8.94
CA VAL A 6 12.16 18.98 8.23
C VAL A 6 12.12 18.62 6.75
N LEU A 7 11.41 19.42 5.96
CA LEU A 7 10.95 18.95 4.66
C LEU A 7 11.88 19.23 3.50
N TYR A 8 13.03 19.86 3.78
CA TYR A 8 14.15 19.98 2.85
C TYR A 8 15.50 20.00 3.58
N THR A 9 16.45 19.22 3.06
CA THR A 9 17.90 19.40 3.16
C THR A 9 18.41 19.80 1.78
N ASP A 10 18.58 21.11 1.54
CA ASP A 10 19.59 21.53 0.56
C ASP A 10 20.93 21.60 1.31
N ASN A 11 22.05 21.39 0.62
CA ASN A 11 23.40 21.15 1.17
C ASN A 11 23.98 22.28 2.07
N ASN A 12 23.18 23.26 2.48
CA ASN A 12 23.43 24.16 3.59
C ASN A 12 22.11 24.62 4.27
N ASN A 13 21.87 24.15 5.51
CA ASN A 13 20.96 24.75 6.51
C ASN A 13 19.42 24.59 6.37
N ASN A 14 18.88 23.51 5.79
CA ASN A 14 17.46 23.14 5.91
C ASN A 14 16.43 24.20 5.44
N LYS A 15 16.78 25.04 4.46
CA LYS A 15 15.94 26.16 3.99
C LYS A 15 15.72 26.11 2.48
N ARG A 16 14.50 26.33 2.01
CA ARG A 16 14.17 26.46 0.58
C ARG A 16 14.29 27.90 0.13
N LYS A 17 15.15 28.19 -0.85
CA LYS A 17 15.20 29.49 -1.50
C LYS A 17 14.00 29.65 -2.46
N THR A 18 13.35 30.80 -2.41
CA THR A 18 12.24 31.18 -3.30
C THR A 18 12.64 32.36 -4.18
N SER A 19 11.91 32.59 -5.27
CA SER A 19 12.10 33.78 -6.13
C SER A 19 11.36 35.02 -5.60
N PHE A 20 10.66 34.92 -4.47
CA PHE A 20 9.77 35.96 -3.94
C PHE A 20 10.29 36.60 -2.66
N SER A 21 9.74 37.77 -2.33
CA SER A 21 10.01 38.44 -1.06
C SER A 21 9.35 37.74 0.13
N GLN A 22 9.84 38.05 1.33
CA GLN A 22 9.25 37.51 2.56
C GLN A 22 7.77 37.89 2.69
N GLU A 23 7.42 39.12 2.31
CA GLU A 23 6.06 39.65 2.33
C GLU A 23 5.14 38.89 1.38
N GLN A 24 5.61 38.60 0.16
CA GLN A 24 4.83 37.87 -0.83
C GLN A 24 4.48 36.47 -0.33
N VAL A 25 5.47 35.70 0.13
CA VAL A 25 5.24 34.34 0.63
C VAL A 25 4.44 34.37 1.94
N TYR A 26 4.74 35.30 2.85
CA TYR A 26 3.99 35.47 4.09
C TYR A 26 2.51 35.75 3.84
N ASN A 27 2.18 36.62 2.88
CA ASN A 27 0.80 36.98 2.59
C ASN A 27 0.00 35.78 2.08
N VAL A 28 0.62 34.87 1.32
CA VAL A 28 -0.03 33.63 0.90
C VAL A 28 -0.23 32.68 2.08
N VAL A 29 0.80 32.47 2.92
CA VAL A 29 0.77 31.53 4.05
C VAL A 29 -0.09 32.02 5.22
N SER A 30 -0.22 33.33 5.42
CA SER A 30 -1.07 33.88 6.49
C SER A 30 -2.54 33.99 6.09
N ASN A 31 -2.85 33.99 4.79
CA ASN A 31 -4.20 34.13 4.27
C ASN A 31 -4.93 32.78 4.20
N VAL A 32 -5.19 32.21 5.39
CA VAL A 32 -5.85 30.92 5.54
C VAL A 32 -7.20 30.90 4.81
N LYS A 33 -7.95 32.01 4.77
CA LYS A 33 -9.27 32.10 4.12
C LYS A 33 -9.31 31.69 2.65
N GLU A 34 -8.18 31.76 1.94
CA GLU A 34 -8.09 31.40 0.52
C GLU A 34 -7.57 29.99 0.28
N TYR A 35 -7.27 29.22 1.33
CA TYR A 35 -6.65 27.91 1.18
C TYR A 35 -7.48 26.95 0.33
N ASN A 36 -8.81 26.99 0.43
CA ASN A 36 -9.70 26.17 -0.39
C ASN A 36 -9.60 26.45 -1.91
N GLN A 37 -8.94 27.54 -2.32
CA GLN A 37 -8.76 27.88 -3.73
C GLN A 37 -7.53 27.23 -4.36
N PHE A 38 -6.50 26.90 -3.56
CA PHE A 38 -5.20 26.48 -4.11
C PHE A 38 -4.49 25.41 -3.29
N VAL A 39 -4.79 25.27 -1.99
CA VAL A 39 -4.26 24.20 -1.17
C VAL A 39 -4.97 22.90 -1.58
N PRO A 40 -4.23 21.89 -2.05
CA PRO A 40 -4.84 20.65 -2.53
C PRO A 40 -5.74 20.01 -1.47
N PHE A 41 -6.92 19.56 -1.90
CA PHE A 41 -7.91 18.84 -1.07
C PHE A 41 -8.54 19.65 0.09
N CYS A 42 -8.29 20.96 0.17
CA CYS A 42 -9.01 21.84 1.08
C CYS A 42 -10.41 22.13 0.51
N THR A 43 -11.45 21.54 1.11
CA THR A 43 -12.85 21.73 0.68
C THR A 43 -13.42 23.04 1.17
N PHE A 44 -13.06 23.44 2.39
CA PHE A 44 -13.37 24.77 2.92
C PHE A 44 -12.26 25.28 3.83
N SER A 45 -12.21 26.60 3.98
CA SER A 45 -11.31 27.26 4.90
C SER A 45 -11.99 28.47 5.55
N HIS A 46 -12.06 28.45 6.87
CA HIS A 46 -12.68 29.51 7.67
C HIS A 46 -11.71 30.06 8.69
N VAL A 47 -11.86 31.34 8.99
CA VAL A 47 -11.10 32.02 10.04
C VAL A 47 -12.08 32.60 11.05
N TYR A 48 -11.91 32.21 12.32
CA TYR A 48 -12.67 32.65 13.47
C TYR A 48 -11.77 33.40 14.46
N SER A 49 -12.39 34.18 15.36
CA SER A 49 -11.74 34.71 16.57
C SER A 49 -10.42 35.49 16.39
N ALA A 50 -10.28 36.25 15.31
CA ALA A 50 -9.05 37.01 15.03
C ALA A 50 -8.80 38.14 16.05
N ARG A 51 -7.58 38.18 16.61
CA ARG A 51 -7.12 39.15 17.61
C ARG A 51 -5.71 39.64 17.27
N ASN A 52 -5.50 40.95 17.42
CA ASN A 52 -4.18 41.55 17.30
C ASN A 52 -3.50 41.54 18.68
N LEU A 53 -2.31 40.95 18.77
CA LEU A 53 -1.49 40.89 19.99
C LEU A 53 -0.35 41.91 19.99
N GLY A 54 -0.21 42.69 18.90
CA GLY A 54 0.79 43.75 18.75
C GLY A 54 0.76 44.31 17.33
N PRO A 55 1.62 45.29 17.00
CA PRO A 55 1.62 45.95 15.69
C PRO A 55 1.84 44.99 14.51
N ASN A 56 2.58 43.89 14.74
CA ASN A 56 2.89 42.90 13.70
C ASN A 56 2.44 41.48 14.05
N LYS A 57 1.68 41.27 15.14
CA LYS A 57 1.35 39.93 15.63
C LYS A 57 -0.16 39.72 15.70
N THR A 58 -0.64 38.69 15.00
CA THR A 58 -2.05 38.33 14.94
C THR A 58 -2.23 36.87 15.37
N VAL A 59 -3.37 36.58 16.00
CA VAL A 59 -3.76 35.22 16.37
C VAL A 59 -5.23 35.02 16.00
N PHE A 60 -5.55 33.90 15.38
CA PHE A 60 -6.90 33.53 15.00
C PHE A 60 -7.08 32.01 15.04
N ASP A 61 -8.32 31.54 15.02
CA ASP A 61 -8.63 30.12 14.86
C ASP A 61 -8.92 29.86 13.38
N GLY A 62 -8.14 29.01 12.73
CA GLY A 62 -8.34 28.58 11.34
C GLY A 62 -8.96 27.19 11.32
N GLU A 63 -10.15 27.06 10.74
CA GLU A 63 -10.79 25.77 10.52
C GLU A 63 -10.63 25.39 9.06
N LEU A 64 -10.07 24.21 8.83
CA LEU A 64 -9.90 23.65 7.49
C LEU A 64 -10.77 22.42 7.38
N GLY A 65 -11.59 22.41 6.34
CA GLY A 65 -12.21 21.20 5.80
C GLY A 65 -11.25 20.59 4.81
N ILE A 66 -10.83 19.36 5.07
CA ILE A 66 -10.08 18.55 4.14
C ILE A 66 -10.99 17.45 3.67
N GLY A 67 -11.35 17.48 2.39
CA GLY A 67 -12.32 16.55 1.84
C GLY A 67 -11.90 16.00 0.50
N PHE A 68 -12.20 14.73 0.31
CA PHE A 68 -11.93 14.00 -0.91
C PHE A 68 -13.00 12.93 -1.12
N LYS A 69 -13.82 13.10 -2.16
CA LYS A 69 -14.98 12.25 -2.47
C LYS A 69 -15.98 12.19 -1.30
N LEU A 70 -16.19 11.02 -0.69
CA LEU A 70 -17.27 10.73 0.27
C LEU A 70 -16.95 11.09 1.73
N PHE A 71 -15.73 11.56 2.02
CA PHE A 71 -15.35 11.94 3.37
C PHE A 71 -14.89 13.39 3.39
N GLU A 72 -15.25 14.08 4.47
CA GLU A 72 -14.90 15.45 4.75
C GLU A 72 -14.56 15.51 6.24
N GLU A 73 -13.29 15.68 6.54
CA GLU A 73 -12.80 15.85 7.90
C GLU A 73 -12.51 17.32 8.14
N LYS A 74 -12.74 17.77 9.36
CA LYS A 74 -12.46 19.14 9.75
C LYS A 74 -11.63 19.19 11.00
N TYR A 75 -10.69 20.12 11.04
CA TYR A 75 -9.93 20.42 12.24
C TYR A 75 -9.76 21.91 12.38
N THR A 76 -9.70 22.36 13.63
CA THR A 76 -9.44 23.75 13.97
C THR A 76 -8.03 23.88 14.52
N SER A 77 -7.27 24.82 13.99
CA SER A 77 -5.94 25.17 14.45
C SER A 77 -5.93 26.60 14.98
N LYS A 78 -5.23 26.82 16.08
CA LYS A 78 -4.87 28.16 16.51
C LYS A 78 -3.68 28.63 15.70
N VAL A 79 -3.89 29.65 14.89
CA VAL A 79 -2.89 30.23 13.99
C VAL A 79 -2.33 31.51 14.60
N THR A 80 -1.01 31.58 14.72
CA THR A 80 -0.25 32.74 15.18
C THR A 80 0.63 33.24 14.05
N CYS A 81 0.46 34.49 13.66
CA CYS A 81 1.26 35.12 12.62
C CYS A 81 2.06 36.29 13.18
N GLU A 82 3.30 36.45 12.75
CA GLU A 82 4.14 37.63 12.99
C GLU A 82 4.65 38.15 11.64
N TYR A 83 4.13 39.28 11.17
CA TYR A 83 4.44 39.83 9.85
C TYR A 83 5.90 40.35 9.77
N PRO A 84 6.64 40.09 8.66
CA PRO A 84 6.44 39.08 7.61
C PRO A 84 7.27 37.81 7.88
N LYS A 85 7.54 37.49 9.14
CA LYS A 85 8.61 36.56 9.55
C LYS A 85 8.12 35.15 9.85
N PHE A 86 6.89 34.99 10.32
CA PHE A 86 6.49 33.76 10.99
C PHE A 86 5.00 33.48 10.88
N VAL A 87 4.65 32.22 10.62
CA VAL A 87 3.29 31.70 10.76
C VAL A 87 3.37 30.33 11.44
N GLU A 88 2.64 30.13 12.52
CA GLU A 88 2.50 28.84 13.18
C GLU A 88 1.03 28.49 13.32
N ALA A 89 0.68 27.24 13.03
CA ALA A 89 -0.65 26.70 13.29
C ALA A 89 -0.51 25.46 14.16
N ALA A 90 -1.19 25.46 15.31
CA ALA A 90 -1.25 24.34 16.23
C ALA A 90 -2.69 23.81 16.30
N SER A 91 -2.90 22.55 15.98
CA SER A 91 -4.22 21.91 16.07
C SER A 91 -4.74 22.01 17.50
N SER A 92 -6.01 22.38 17.60
CA SER A 92 -6.77 22.39 18.84
C SER A 92 -7.76 21.22 18.93
N ASP A 93 -7.90 20.45 17.84
CA ASP A 93 -8.76 19.26 17.76
C ASP A 93 -7.95 17.98 18.04
N ALA A 94 -8.41 17.19 19.01
CA ALA A 94 -7.75 15.99 19.52
C ALA A 94 -8.28 14.68 18.92
N SER A 95 -9.29 14.74 18.03
CA SER A 95 -9.92 13.54 17.45
C SER A 95 -8.96 12.76 16.53
N LEU A 96 -8.19 13.47 15.70
CA LEU A 96 -7.29 12.89 14.71
C LEU A 96 -5.81 12.93 15.14
N PHE A 97 -5.40 14.05 15.72
CA PHE A 97 -4.03 14.29 16.15
C PHE A 97 -3.99 14.53 17.65
N LYS A 98 -3.08 13.85 18.36
CA LYS A 98 -2.67 14.27 19.70
C LYS A 98 -1.90 15.59 19.64
N GLU A 99 -1.18 15.79 18.56
CA GLU A 99 -0.39 17.00 18.29
C GLU A 99 -0.29 17.17 16.77
N LEU A 100 -0.52 18.39 16.27
CA LEU A 100 -0.19 18.79 14.90
C LEU A 100 0.20 20.26 14.96
N ILE A 101 1.47 20.55 14.67
CA ILE A 101 2.04 21.89 14.68
C ILE A 101 2.79 22.08 13.37
N THR A 102 2.41 23.13 12.63
CA THR A 102 3.11 23.57 11.42
C THR A 102 3.71 24.94 11.66
N THR A 103 4.99 25.10 11.33
CA THR A 103 5.72 26.35 11.53
C THR A 103 6.38 26.78 10.22
N TRP A 104 6.17 28.02 9.84
CA TRP A 104 6.76 28.69 8.70
C TRP A 104 7.63 29.85 9.18
N ARG A 105 8.88 29.89 8.74
CA ARG A 105 9.78 31.03 8.96
C ARG A 105 10.32 31.54 7.64
N PHE A 106 10.30 32.85 7.48
CA PHE A 106 10.78 33.55 6.29
C PHE A 106 12.05 34.31 6.65
N THR A 107 13.12 34.18 5.86
CA THR A 107 14.40 34.92 6.04
C THR A 107 14.78 35.60 4.71
N PRO A 108 15.16 36.89 4.67
CA PRO A 108 15.50 37.53 3.40
C PRO A 108 16.84 37.01 2.89
N ASN A 109 16.98 36.83 1.56
CA ASN A 109 18.25 36.46 0.92
C ASN A 109 19.04 37.71 0.50
N LEU A 110 19.24 38.66 1.43
CA LEU A 110 20.05 39.86 1.25
C LEU A 110 20.84 40.21 2.53
N PRO A 111 22.05 40.80 2.41
CA PRO A 111 22.75 41.40 3.54
C PRO A 111 21.96 42.60 4.10
N THR A 112 21.92 42.74 5.43
CA THR A 112 21.09 43.73 6.15
C THR A 112 21.25 45.18 5.67
N HIS A 113 22.38 45.53 5.05
CA HIS A 113 22.70 46.86 4.53
C HIS A 113 21.98 47.21 3.20
N GLN A 114 21.46 46.23 2.46
CA GLN A 114 20.77 46.43 1.18
C GLN A 114 19.23 46.45 1.30
N LEU A 115 18.68 46.03 2.44
CA LEU A 115 17.23 46.02 2.71
C LEU A 115 16.62 47.43 2.91
N ASN A 116 17.45 48.44 3.22
CA ASN A 116 17.00 49.81 3.49
C ASN A 116 17.06 50.75 2.25
N GLN A 117 17.27 50.22 1.04
CA GLN A 117 17.31 51.02 -0.19
C GLN A 117 15.92 51.14 -0.85
N PRO A 118 15.57 52.30 -1.41
CA PRO A 118 14.21 52.58 -1.92
C PRO A 118 13.77 51.70 -3.11
N ASN A 119 14.70 51.03 -3.80
CA ASN A 119 14.42 50.12 -4.93
C ASN A 119 14.52 48.62 -4.57
N ALA A 120 14.71 48.27 -3.29
CA ALA A 120 14.79 46.86 -2.85
C ALA A 120 13.45 46.09 -2.94
N LEU A 121 12.35 46.78 -3.30
CA LEU A 121 10.99 46.26 -3.26
C LEU A 121 10.61 45.35 -4.44
N HIS A 122 11.42 45.29 -5.50
CA HIS A 122 11.15 44.43 -6.65
C HIS A 122 12.04 43.17 -6.59
N HIS A 123 11.55 42.21 -5.80
CA HIS A 123 11.95 40.80 -5.70
C HIS A 123 13.32 40.45 -5.08
N PRO A 124 13.54 40.75 -3.79
CA PRO A 124 14.56 40.05 -3.03
C PRO A 124 14.05 38.65 -2.68
N SER A 125 14.60 37.60 -3.30
CA SER A 125 14.37 36.20 -2.89
C SER A 125 14.39 36.00 -1.37
N CYS A 126 13.61 35.07 -0.83
CA CYS A 126 13.68 34.69 0.59
C CYS A 126 13.90 33.20 0.77
N TYR A 127 14.45 32.83 1.92
CA TYR A 127 14.48 31.46 2.40
C TYR A 127 13.24 31.17 3.23
N VAL A 128 12.59 30.05 2.92
CA VAL A 128 11.46 29.48 3.65
C VAL A 128 11.98 28.27 4.43
N ASP A 129 11.72 28.28 5.73
CA ASP A 129 11.92 27.16 6.64
C ASP A 129 10.54 26.68 7.07
N PHE A 130 10.15 25.49 6.61
CA PHE A 130 8.88 24.87 6.89
C PHE A 130 9.11 23.60 7.72
N HIS A 131 8.51 23.61 8.91
CA HIS A 131 8.59 22.50 9.87
C HIS A 131 7.20 22.00 10.21
N ILE A 132 7.06 20.69 10.32
CA ILE A 132 5.82 20.06 10.78
C ILE A 132 6.17 19.01 11.85
N ARG A 133 5.43 19.07 12.94
CA ARG A 133 5.45 18.12 14.04
C ARG A 133 4.04 17.56 14.20
N PHE A 134 3.92 16.24 14.25
CA PHE A 134 2.63 15.64 14.53
C PHE A 134 2.75 14.34 15.32
N GLU A 135 1.68 14.01 16.03
CA GLU A 135 1.45 12.73 16.66
C GLU A 135 0.00 12.35 16.42
N PHE A 136 -0.23 11.24 15.72
CA PHE A 136 -1.58 10.71 15.56
C PHE A 136 -2.12 10.15 16.87
N ALA A 137 -3.44 10.25 17.03
CA ALA A 137 -4.15 9.58 18.12
C ALA A 137 -4.06 8.05 18.02
N SER A 138 -4.06 7.50 16.80
CA SER A 138 -4.00 6.05 16.56
C SER A 138 -2.60 5.56 16.13
N PRO A 139 -2.10 4.45 16.70
CA PRO A 139 -0.83 3.82 16.31
C PRO A 139 -0.75 3.40 14.84
N LEU A 140 -1.88 3.02 14.25
CA LEU A 140 -1.96 2.58 12.84
C LEU A 140 -1.64 3.74 11.88
N HIS A 141 -2.18 4.94 12.13
CA HIS A 141 -1.88 6.12 11.34
C HIS A 141 -0.41 6.55 11.49
N ALA A 142 0.19 6.32 12.66
CA ALA A 142 1.59 6.66 12.91
C ALA A 142 2.59 5.79 12.14
N GLN A 143 2.29 4.51 11.89
CA GLN A 143 3.17 3.64 11.10
C GLN A 143 3.05 3.90 9.59
N ALA A 144 1.86 4.30 9.14
CA ALA A 144 1.58 4.63 7.75
C ALA A 144 2.29 5.89 7.25
N SER A 145 2.39 6.91 8.12
CA SER A 145 2.86 8.23 7.73
C SER A 145 4.33 8.29 7.36
N THR A 146 5.17 7.43 7.93
CA THR A 146 6.62 7.40 7.68
C THR A 146 6.99 7.12 6.22
N VAL A 147 6.13 6.42 5.46
CA VAL A 147 6.42 5.98 4.09
C VAL A 147 6.21 7.10 3.05
N PHE A 148 5.32 8.06 3.34
CA PHE A 148 4.86 9.05 2.34
C PHE A 148 5.05 10.52 2.76
N PHE A 149 5.53 10.75 3.98
CA PHE A 149 5.65 12.07 4.58
C PHE A 149 6.49 13.07 3.76
N GLU A 150 7.62 12.63 3.20
CA GLU A 150 8.49 13.52 2.42
C GLU A 150 7.81 14.03 1.14
N GLN A 151 7.07 13.18 0.45
CA GLN A 151 6.52 13.51 -0.86
C GLN A 151 5.29 14.43 -0.77
N VAL A 152 4.43 14.22 0.23
CA VAL A 152 3.29 15.13 0.52
C VAL A 152 3.74 16.55 0.77
N SER A 153 4.75 16.62 1.59
CA SER A 153 5.27 17.86 2.10
C SER A 153 5.90 18.72 1.03
N LYS A 154 6.55 18.08 0.05
CA LYS A 154 7.04 18.75 -1.17
C LYS A 154 5.88 19.32 -1.99
N MET A 155 4.79 18.58 -2.18
CA MET A 155 3.61 19.04 -2.92
C MET A 155 2.93 20.22 -2.20
N MET A 156 2.68 20.10 -0.90
CA MET A 156 2.07 21.18 -0.11
C MET A 156 2.91 22.45 -0.21
N LEU A 157 4.21 22.36 0.00
CA LEU A 157 5.11 23.52 -0.13
C LEU A 157 5.07 24.10 -1.55
N GLN A 158 5.03 23.24 -2.57
CA GLN A 158 4.96 23.69 -3.96
C GLN A 158 3.68 24.49 -4.23
N ALA A 159 2.52 24.08 -3.72
CA ALA A 159 1.27 24.82 -3.90
C ALA A 159 1.33 26.26 -3.34
N PHE A 160 1.99 26.48 -2.21
CA PHE A 160 2.21 27.82 -1.64
C PHE A 160 3.18 28.67 -2.47
N VAL A 161 4.21 28.03 -3.04
CA VAL A 161 5.16 28.69 -3.94
C VAL A 161 4.48 29.07 -5.26
N ASP A 162 3.74 28.14 -5.88
CA ASP A 162 2.99 28.37 -7.13
C ASP A 162 1.91 29.46 -6.95
N ARG A 163 1.25 29.50 -5.78
CA ARG A 163 0.30 30.58 -5.47
C ARG A 163 0.98 31.94 -5.32
N SER A 164 2.25 31.96 -4.92
CA SER A 164 3.05 33.20 -4.87
C SER A 164 3.40 33.72 -6.28
N ASP A 165 3.46 32.84 -7.29
CA ASP A 165 3.61 33.19 -8.72
C ASP A 165 2.32 33.77 -9.33
N ALA A 166 1.15 33.26 -8.94
CA ALA A 166 -0.15 33.57 -9.58
C ALA A 166 -0.75 34.95 -9.23
N ALA A 167 -0.07 35.77 -8.43
CA ALA A 167 -0.49 37.12 -8.07
C ALA A 167 0.31 38.17 -8.86
N PRO A 168 0.30 38.13 -10.21
CA PRO A 168 -0.78 38.79 -10.95
C PRO A 168 -1.10 38.13 -12.31
N PHE A 169 -2.39 38.06 -12.66
CA PHE A 169 -3.00 37.67 -13.95
C PHE A 169 -3.83 36.38 -13.94
N THR A 170 -5.07 36.56 -14.40
CA THR A 170 -6.14 35.58 -14.59
C THR A 170 -5.89 34.58 -15.73
N LEU A 171 -6.33 33.34 -15.47
CA LEU A 171 -6.84 32.29 -16.40
C LEU A 171 -5.88 31.69 -17.46
N PHE A 172 -5.52 30.39 -17.32
CA PHE A 172 -5.81 29.27 -18.25
C PHE A 172 -4.97 27.98 -17.93
N PHE A 173 -5.69 26.87 -17.69
CA PHE A 173 -5.46 25.45 -18.05
C PHE A 173 -4.21 24.59 -17.70
N LEU A 174 -4.54 23.31 -17.44
CA LEU A 174 -3.84 22.03 -17.61
C LEU A 174 -2.93 21.44 -16.48
N HIS A 175 -3.49 20.36 -15.90
CA HIS A 175 -2.87 19.06 -15.57
C HIS A 175 -2.24 18.75 -14.19
N SER A 176 -2.74 17.61 -13.67
CA SER A 176 -2.12 16.59 -12.80
C SER A 176 -1.61 17.05 -11.43
N HIS A 177 -2.39 16.79 -10.36
CA HIS A 177 -2.28 15.60 -9.50
C HIS A 177 -0.83 15.32 -9.08
N LEU A 178 -0.54 15.38 -7.77
CA LEU A 178 0.25 14.38 -7.05
C LEU A 178 0.71 14.90 -5.68
N PHE A 179 0.13 14.27 -4.65
CA PHE A 179 0.70 13.93 -3.34
C PHE A 179 0.16 14.61 -2.04
N ILE A 180 -0.92 14.16 -1.41
CA ILE A 180 -1.07 12.90 -0.64
C ILE A 180 -1.55 13.29 0.80
N THR A 181 -2.63 12.74 1.37
CA THR A 181 -2.70 11.34 1.85
C THR A 181 -2.54 11.14 3.35
N PHE A 182 -2.55 12.18 4.17
CA PHE A 182 -2.28 11.91 5.58
C PHE A 182 -3.36 11.06 6.25
N TYR A 183 -4.56 11.01 5.67
CA TYR A 183 -5.68 10.20 6.14
C TYR A 183 -6.35 9.36 5.04
N PHE A 184 -6.32 9.83 3.78
CA PHE A 184 -7.11 9.23 2.69
C PHE A 184 -6.50 8.04 1.95
N PHE A 185 -5.20 7.74 2.05
CA PHE A 185 -4.74 6.40 1.66
C PHE A 185 -5.36 5.34 2.58
N PHE A 186 -5.45 5.66 3.87
CA PHE A 186 -5.86 4.69 4.88
C PHE A 186 -7.37 4.46 4.93
N ALA A 187 -8.18 5.52 4.78
CA ALA A 187 -9.65 5.37 4.75
C ALA A 187 -10.20 4.87 3.40
N ASN A 188 -9.47 5.07 2.29
CA ASN A 188 -10.01 4.87 0.93
C ASN A 188 -9.33 3.80 0.07
N MET A 189 -8.27 3.13 0.54
CA MET A 189 -7.83 1.89 -0.12
C MET A 189 -8.94 0.80 -0.10
N PHE A 190 -9.98 0.98 0.72
CA PHE A 190 -11.14 0.10 0.74
C PHE A 190 -12.40 0.62 0.03
N MET A 191 -12.50 1.88 -0.43
CA MET A 191 -13.84 2.41 -0.75
C MET A 191 -14.00 3.54 -1.80
N THR A 192 -13.13 3.68 -2.81
CA THR A 192 -13.51 4.52 -4.00
C THR A 192 -13.50 3.78 -5.33
N ARG A 193 -14.66 3.21 -5.68
CA ARG A 193 -15.12 3.11 -7.08
C ARG A 193 -15.10 4.52 -7.70
N SER A 194 -14.24 4.75 -8.68
CA SER A 194 -14.26 5.97 -9.48
C SER A 194 -15.39 5.86 -10.51
N GLU A 195 -16.04 6.95 -10.91
CA GLU A 195 -17.08 6.92 -11.94
C GLU A 195 -16.58 6.46 -13.33
N TYR A 196 -15.25 6.38 -13.52
CA TYR A 196 -14.60 5.76 -14.70
C TYR A 196 -14.51 4.23 -14.62
N ASP A 197 -14.85 3.63 -13.49
CA ASP A 197 -14.64 2.20 -13.18
C ASP A 197 -15.96 1.40 -13.21
N ARG A 198 -16.90 1.79 -14.08
CA ARG A 198 -18.20 1.10 -14.17
C ARG A 198 -18.15 -0.14 -15.06
N GLY A 199 -17.29 -0.14 -16.09
CA GLY A 199 -17.17 -1.27 -17.00
C GLY A 199 -16.13 -2.27 -16.50
N VAL A 200 -16.48 -3.55 -16.46
CA VAL A 200 -15.57 -4.63 -16.06
C VAL A 200 -14.30 -4.66 -16.93
N ASN A 201 -14.42 -4.22 -18.19
CA ASN A 201 -13.37 -4.21 -19.22
C ASN A 201 -12.71 -2.83 -19.42
N THR A 202 -12.74 -1.95 -18.41
CA THR A 202 -12.17 -0.60 -18.53
C THR A 202 -10.65 -0.60 -18.32
N PHE A 203 -9.91 0.02 -19.25
CA PHE A 203 -8.47 0.23 -19.17
C PHE A 203 -8.11 1.58 -18.54
N SER A 204 -7.01 1.61 -17.80
CA SER A 204 -6.36 2.82 -17.32
C SER A 204 -5.64 3.54 -18.47
N PRO A 205 -5.31 4.84 -18.33
CA PRO A 205 -4.49 5.57 -19.30
C PRO A 205 -3.13 4.92 -19.59
N GLU A 206 -2.61 4.14 -18.65
CA GLU A 206 -1.35 3.39 -18.76
C GLU A 206 -1.54 2.00 -19.40
N GLY A 207 -2.76 1.65 -19.82
CA GLY A 207 -3.08 0.38 -20.49
C GLY A 207 -3.30 -0.80 -19.56
N ARG A 208 -3.59 -0.60 -18.27
CA ARG A 208 -3.88 -1.68 -17.30
C ARG A 208 -5.37 -1.85 -17.07
N LEU A 209 -5.86 -3.07 -16.88
CA LEU A 209 -7.29 -3.35 -16.68
C LEU A 209 -7.66 -3.13 -15.22
N PHE A 210 -8.53 -2.16 -14.92
CA PHE A 210 -8.78 -1.70 -13.55
C PHE A 210 -9.22 -2.83 -12.60
N GLN A 211 -10.18 -3.67 -13.02
CA GLN A 211 -10.67 -4.77 -12.20
C GLN A 211 -9.59 -5.80 -11.83
N VAL A 212 -8.62 -6.05 -12.73
CA VAL A 212 -7.50 -6.94 -12.46
C VAL A 212 -6.54 -6.30 -11.45
N GLU A 213 -6.22 -5.01 -11.62
CA GLU A 213 -5.38 -4.27 -10.66
C GLU A 213 -5.99 -4.28 -9.26
N TYR A 214 -7.30 -4.07 -9.14
CA TYR A 214 -7.97 -4.13 -7.84
C TYR A 214 -7.96 -5.52 -7.23
N ALA A 215 -8.10 -6.57 -8.05
CA ALA A 215 -7.99 -7.94 -7.57
C ALA A 215 -6.56 -8.27 -7.10
N ILE A 216 -5.54 -7.76 -7.80
CA ILE A 216 -4.12 -7.87 -7.39
C ILE A 216 -3.89 -7.16 -6.05
N GLU A 217 -4.44 -5.96 -5.86
CA GLU A 217 -4.33 -5.26 -4.57
C GLU A 217 -5.10 -6.00 -3.46
N ALA A 218 -6.25 -6.61 -3.77
CA ALA A 218 -7.01 -7.40 -2.80
C ALA A 218 -6.23 -8.61 -2.27
N ILE A 219 -5.33 -9.19 -3.07
CA ILE A 219 -4.45 -10.30 -2.63
C ILE A 219 -3.52 -9.85 -1.51
N LYS A 220 -3.03 -8.61 -1.54
CA LYS A 220 -2.15 -8.06 -0.50
C LYS A 220 -2.84 -7.91 0.86
N LEU A 221 -4.16 -8.06 0.92
CA LEU A 221 -4.92 -8.11 2.17
C LEU A 221 -5.05 -9.53 2.74
N GLY A 222 -4.71 -10.54 1.95
CA GLY A 222 -4.73 -11.95 2.34
C GLY A 222 -3.52 -12.35 3.19
N THR A 223 -3.66 -13.43 3.96
CA THR A 223 -2.55 -13.98 4.77
C THR A 223 -1.39 -14.47 3.90
N THR A 224 -0.18 -14.41 4.44
CA THR A 224 1.03 -14.72 3.68
C THR A 224 1.14 -16.20 3.36
N ALA A 225 1.57 -16.53 2.15
CA ALA A 225 1.90 -17.89 1.72
C ALA A 225 3.25 -17.90 0.99
N ILE A 226 4.03 -18.95 1.24
CA ILE A 226 5.39 -19.14 0.71
C ILE A 226 5.47 -20.51 0.06
N GLY A 227 6.05 -20.56 -1.14
CA GLY A 227 6.41 -21.78 -1.85
C GLY A 227 7.91 -21.84 -2.10
N ILE A 228 8.54 -22.99 -1.85
CA ILE A 228 9.98 -23.22 -2.12
C ILE A 228 10.15 -24.57 -2.82
N GLN A 229 10.73 -24.54 -4.02
CA GLN A 229 11.07 -25.71 -4.82
C GLN A 229 12.51 -26.14 -4.55
N THR A 230 12.67 -27.43 -4.24
CA THR A 230 13.95 -28.12 -4.09
C THR A 230 14.06 -29.25 -5.10
N SER A 231 15.20 -29.93 -5.15
CA SER A 231 15.37 -31.15 -5.95
C SER A 231 14.57 -32.34 -5.41
N GLN A 232 14.18 -32.32 -4.14
CA GLN A 232 13.47 -33.42 -3.45
C GLN A 232 11.94 -33.26 -3.53
N GLY A 233 11.46 -32.03 -3.64
CA GLY A 233 10.04 -31.70 -3.59
C GLY A 233 9.79 -30.20 -3.46
N VAL A 234 8.54 -29.83 -3.25
CA VAL A 234 8.12 -28.44 -3.03
C VAL A 234 7.51 -28.31 -1.63
N ILE A 235 7.94 -27.30 -0.88
CA ILE A 235 7.33 -26.89 0.39
C ILE A 235 6.34 -25.77 0.14
N LEU A 236 5.17 -25.89 0.75
CA LEU A 236 4.17 -24.83 0.87
C LEU A 236 3.98 -24.51 2.35
N ALA A 237 4.16 -23.25 2.75
CA ALA A 237 3.94 -22.78 4.11
C ALA A 237 3.01 -21.57 4.09
N VAL A 238 2.01 -21.55 4.97
CA VAL A 238 0.98 -20.51 4.99
C VAL A 238 0.67 -20.04 6.41
N GLU A 239 0.38 -18.75 6.53
CA GLU A 239 -0.15 -18.13 7.73
C GLU A 239 -1.68 -18.36 7.80
N LYS A 240 -2.16 -18.77 8.98
CA LYS A 240 -3.57 -18.79 9.35
C LYS A 240 -3.85 -17.69 10.36
N ARG A 241 -4.78 -16.79 10.04
CA ARG A 241 -5.22 -15.73 10.96
C ARG A 241 -6.39 -16.23 11.82
N VAL A 242 -6.09 -16.71 13.02
CA VAL A 242 -7.10 -17.19 13.97
C VAL A 242 -7.62 -16.02 14.81
N SER A 243 -8.63 -15.33 14.29
CA SER A 243 -9.17 -14.10 14.89
C SER A 243 -9.84 -14.28 16.26
N SER A 244 -10.20 -15.51 16.63
CA SER A 244 -10.88 -15.82 17.89
C SER A 244 -10.50 -17.21 18.37
N PRO A 245 -10.35 -17.44 19.69
CA PRO A 245 -10.21 -18.78 20.26
C PRO A 245 -11.41 -19.71 20.00
N LEU A 246 -12.56 -19.14 19.59
CA LEU A 246 -13.75 -19.90 19.21
C LEU A 246 -13.70 -20.43 17.78
N LEU A 247 -12.72 -19.98 16.98
CA LEU A 247 -12.55 -20.40 15.60
C LEU A 247 -11.75 -21.71 15.56
N GLU A 248 -12.34 -22.73 14.95
CA GLU A 248 -11.68 -24.01 14.74
C GLU A 248 -10.60 -23.88 13.66
N ALA A 249 -9.33 -23.85 14.07
CA ALA A 249 -8.19 -23.58 13.18
C ALA A 249 -8.03 -24.66 12.09
N SER A 250 -8.48 -25.89 12.34
CA SER A 250 -8.47 -26.96 11.34
C SER A 250 -9.42 -26.70 10.16
N SER A 251 -10.50 -25.93 10.38
CA SER A 251 -11.46 -25.56 9.33
C SER A 251 -10.94 -24.47 8.36
N ILE A 252 -9.83 -23.81 8.70
CA ILE A 252 -9.18 -22.82 7.84
C ILE A 252 -8.28 -23.55 6.84
N GLU A 253 -8.80 -23.71 5.63
CA GLU A 253 -8.09 -24.32 4.51
C GLU A 253 -7.36 -23.26 3.69
N LYS A 254 -6.02 -23.30 3.73
CA LYS A 254 -5.14 -22.39 2.99
C LYS A 254 -4.17 -23.14 2.07
N ILE A 255 -4.00 -24.44 2.28
CA ILE A 255 -3.37 -25.39 1.39
C ILE A 255 -4.41 -26.45 1.06
N MET A 256 -4.66 -26.72 -0.22
CA MET A 256 -5.67 -27.65 -0.70
C MET A 256 -5.07 -28.66 -1.66
N GLU A 257 -5.47 -29.92 -1.53
CA GLU A 257 -5.14 -30.99 -2.48
C GLU A 257 -5.98 -30.82 -3.76
N VAL A 258 -5.34 -30.93 -4.92
CA VAL A 258 -6.02 -31.03 -6.22
C VAL A 258 -6.01 -32.47 -6.74
N ASP A 259 -4.87 -33.14 -6.62
CA ASP A 259 -4.67 -34.57 -6.90
C ASP A 259 -3.52 -35.04 -6.00
N SER A 260 -3.26 -36.35 -5.95
CA SER A 260 -2.24 -36.94 -5.07
C SER A 260 -0.86 -36.29 -5.20
N HIS A 261 -0.48 -35.80 -6.38
CA HIS A 261 0.81 -35.18 -6.70
C HIS A 261 0.71 -33.66 -6.92
N LEU A 262 -0.44 -33.03 -6.63
CA LEU A 262 -0.74 -31.62 -6.90
C LEU A 262 -1.39 -30.94 -5.69
N ALA A 263 -0.81 -29.83 -5.26
CA ALA A 263 -1.31 -29.03 -4.16
C ALA A 263 -1.33 -27.54 -4.50
N VAL A 264 -2.22 -26.81 -3.86
CA VAL A 264 -2.38 -25.36 -4.07
C VAL A 264 -2.37 -24.66 -2.72
N ALA A 265 -1.46 -23.71 -2.53
CA ALA A 265 -1.55 -22.71 -1.47
C ALA A 265 -2.13 -21.41 -2.04
N LEU A 266 -2.90 -20.67 -1.23
CA LEU A 266 -3.67 -19.52 -1.71
C LEU A 266 -3.46 -18.27 -0.85
N SER A 267 -3.57 -17.09 -1.47
CA SER A 267 -3.71 -15.82 -0.76
C SER A 267 -4.70 -14.88 -1.43
N GLY A 268 -5.43 -14.11 -0.63
CA GLY A 268 -6.62 -13.36 -1.05
C GLY A 268 -7.92 -14.05 -0.62
N MET A 269 -8.94 -14.00 -1.48
CA MET A 269 -10.29 -14.50 -1.19
C MET A 269 -10.37 -16.04 -1.23
N VAL A 270 -10.58 -16.67 -0.08
CA VAL A 270 -10.68 -18.15 0.05
C VAL A 270 -11.85 -18.72 -0.76
N ALA A 271 -12.98 -18.00 -0.84
CA ALA A 271 -14.14 -18.44 -1.61
C ALA A 271 -13.85 -18.58 -3.11
N ASP A 272 -13.13 -17.60 -3.66
CA ASP A 272 -12.68 -17.61 -5.05
C ASP A 272 -11.68 -18.75 -5.28
N ALA A 273 -10.75 -18.95 -4.33
CA ALA A 273 -9.77 -20.03 -4.37
C ALA A 273 -10.43 -21.42 -4.47
N ARG A 274 -11.49 -21.66 -3.69
CA ARG A 274 -12.23 -22.93 -3.71
C ARG A 274 -12.80 -23.23 -5.09
N THR A 275 -13.35 -22.21 -5.76
CA THR A 275 -13.89 -22.36 -7.13
C THR A 275 -12.79 -22.78 -8.10
N LEU A 276 -11.63 -22.13 -8.03
CA LEU A 276 -10.48 -22.46 -8.87
C LEU A 276 -9.92 -23.87 -8.59
N VAL A 277 -9.80 -24.23 -7.31
CA VAL A 277 -9.30 -25.55 -6.88
C VAL A 277 -10.27 -26.66 -7.31
N ASP A 278 -11.58 -26.48 -7.14
CA ASP A 278 -12.58 -27.48 -7.55
C ASP A 278 -12.62 -27.64 -9.08
N TYR A 279 -12.48 -26.55 -9.83
CA TYR A 279 -12.28 -26.63 -11.27
C TYR A 279 -11.00 -27.41 -11.62
N GLY A 280 -9.89 -27.13 -10.94
CA GLY A 280 -8.63 -27.85 -11.09
C GLY A 280 -8.75 -29.35 -10.80
N ARG A 281 -9.50 -29.73 -9.76
CA ARG A 281 -9.79 -31.13 -9.41
C ARG A 281 -10.54 -31.83 -10.53
N VAL A 282 -11.57 -31.20 -11.08
CA VAL A 282 -12.33 -31.73 -12.23
C VAL A 282 -11.42 -31.87 -13.45
N ALA A 283 -10.59 -30.86 -13.74
CA ALA A 283 -9.64 -30.91 -14.85
C ALA A 283 -8.63 -32.07 -14.70
N ALA A 284 -8.07 -32.25 -13.49
CA ALA A 284 -7.14 -33.33 -13.19
C ALA A 284 -7.77 -34.72 -13.37
N GLN A 285 -8.96 -34.94 -12.82
CA GLN A 285 -9.65 -36.23 -12.95
C GLN A 285 -10.13 -36.50 -14.38
N ASN A 286 -10.59 -35.48 -15.11
CA ASN A 286 -10.95 -35.62 -16.53
C ASN A 286 -9.74 -35.99 -17.39
N HIS A 287 -8.59 -35.37 -17.15
CA HIS A 287 -7.35 -35.70 -17.84
C HIS A 287 -6.96 -37.15 -17.56
N ARG A 288 -6.96 -37.55 -16.29
CA ARG A 288 -6.64 -38.92 -15.88
C ARG A 288 -7.61 -39.94 -16.48
N PHE A 289 -8.90 -39.64 -16.52
CA PHE A 289 -9.90 -40.50 -17.16
C PHE A 289 -9.67 -40.64 -18.68
N THR A 290 -9.26 -39.56 -19.34
CA THR A 290 -9.14 -39.52 -20.81
C THR A 290 -7.83 -40.12 -21.30
N TYR A 291 -6.72 -39.84 -20.61
CA TYR A 291 -5.37 -40.14 -21.04
C TYR A 291 -4.68 -41.22 -20.20
N ASP A 292 -5.30 -41.67 -19.10
CA ASP A 292 -4.75 -42.66 -18.16
C ASP A 292 -3.38 -42.25 -17.57
N GLU A 293 -3.13 -40.94 -17.45
CA GLU A 293 -1.92 -40.38 -16.84
C GLU A 293 -2.26 -39.22 -15.88
N PRO A 294 -1.42 -38.93 -14.87
CA PRO A 294 -1.61 -37.79 -13.98
C PRO A 294 -1.46 -36.46 -14.73
N LEU A 295 -2.32 -35.48 -14.40
CA LEU A 295 -2.23 -34.14 -15.00
C LEU A 295 -0.92 -33.46 -14.60
N LYS A 296 -0.23 -32.85 -15.58
CA LYS A 296 1.03 -32.13 -15.35
C LYS A 296 0.81 -30.84 -14.56
N VAL A 297 1.82 -30.42 -13.80
CA VAL A 297 1.71 -29.23 -12.93
C VAL A 297 1.41 -27.97 -13.76
N GLU A 298 2.12 -27.81 -14.87
CA GLU A 298 1.92 -26.70 -15.81
C GLU A 298 0.52 -26.75 -16.46
N SER A 299 0.00 -27.94 -16.79
CA SER A 299 -1.33 -28.10 -17.39
C SER A 299 -2.46 -27.78 -16.41
N LEU A 300 -2.31 -28.14 -15.13
CA LEU A 300 -3.23 -27.70 -14.07
C LEU A 300 -3.22 -26.17 -13.95
N THR A 301 -2.02 -25.58 -13.94
CA THR A 301 -1.82 -24.13 -13.83
C THR A 301 -2.52 -23.41 -14.98
N GLN A 302 -2.28 -23.85 -16.21
CA GLN A 302 -2.91 -23.29 -17.40
C GLN A 302 -4.43 -23.42 -17.35
N SER A 303 -4.97 -24.59 -17.00
CA SER A 303 -6.42 -24.80 -16.90
C SER A 303 -7.07 -23.84 -15.89
N THR A 304 -6.40 -23.59 -14.78
CA THR A 304 -6.87 -22.68 -13.73
C THR A 304 -6.85 -21.22 -14.20
N CYS A 305 -5.78 -20.81 -14.89
CA CYS A 305 -5.65 -19.49 -15.51
C CYS A 305 -6.68 -19.25 -16.63
N ASP A 306 -6.95 -20.26 -17.46
CA ASP A 306 -7.96 -20.19 -18.51
C ASP A 306 -9.36 -19.93 -17.93
N LEU A 307 -9.68 -20.50 -16.77
CA LEU A 307 -10.90 -20.17 -16.04
C LEU A 307 -10.84 -18.75 -15.47
N ALA A 308 -9.70 -18.34 -14.90
CA ALA A 308 -9.55 -17.01 -14.31
C ALA A 308 -9.74 -15.86 -15.31
N LEU A 309 -9.44 -16.09 -16.59
CA LEU A 309 -9.67 -15.13 -17.68
C LEU A 309 -11.15 -14.96 -18.05
N ARG A 310 -12.05 -15.83 -17.61
CA ARG A 310 -13.48 -15.79 -17.99
C ARG A 310 -14.29 -14.80 -17.14
N PHE A 311 -13.85 -13.54 -17.09
CA PHE A 311 -14.60 -12.43 -16.49
C PHE A 311 -14.86 -11.31 -17.52
N GLY A 312 -15.98 -10.59 -17.39
CA GLY A 312 -16.35 -9.54 -18.35
C GLY A 312 -17.85 -9.24 -18.36
N GLU A 313 -18.26 -8.47 -19.37
CA GLU A 313 -19.66 -8.24 -19.68
C GLU A 313 -20.13 -9.32 -20.66
N SER A 314 -21.22 -10.03 -20.34
CA SER A 314 -21.77 -11.04 -21.24
C SER A 314 -22.38 -10.37 -22.47
N ALA A 315 -22.00 -10.82 -23.66
CA ALA A 315 -22.70 -10.45 -24.89
C ALA A 315 -23.96 -11.33 -25.06
N ASP A 316 -25.00 -10.79 -25.70
CA ASP A 316 -26.24 -11.53 -25.95
C ASP A 316 -25.95 -12.82 -26.74
N GLY A 317 -26.15 -13.98 -26.09
CA GLY A 317 -25.97 -15.30 -26.69
C GLY A 317 -24.67 -16.03 -26.34
N GLU A 318 -23.78 -15.44 -25.54
CA GLU A 318 -22.56 -16.10 -25.04
C GLU A 318 -22.76 -16.76 -23.67
N GLU A 319 -21.87 -17.71 -23.33
CA GLU A 319 -21.87 -18.33 -22.00
C GLU A 319 -21.72 -17.28 -20.90
N ALA A 320 -22.38 -17.50 -19.76
CA ALA A 320 -22.32 -16.59 -18.62
C ALA A 320 -20.87 -16.39 -18.17
N VAL A 321 -20.40 -15.15 -18.23
CA VAL A 321 -19.05 -14.74 -17.84
C VAL A 321 -19.07 -14.21 -16.41
N MET A 322 -18.00 -14.40 -15.63
CA MET A 322 -17.95 -13.88 -14.27
C MET A 322 -18.00 -12.35 -14.26
N SER A 323 -18.72 -11.76 -13.31
CA SER A 323 -18.89 -10.31 -13.23
C SER A 323 -17.65 -9.55 -12.76
N ARG A 324 -16.64 -10.27 -12.27
CA ARG A 324 -15.36 -9.73 -11.76
C ARG A 324 -14.28 -10.81 -11.85
N PRO A 325 -12.99 -10.44 -11.90
CA PRO A 325 -11.90 -11.39 -11.75
C PRO A 325 -11.89 -12.01 -10.34
N PHE A 326 -11.22 -13.16 -10.21
CA PHE A 326 -10.98 -13.78 -8.91
C PHE A 326 -10.00 -12.94 -8.09
N GLY A 327 -10.31 -12.68 -6.83
CA GLY A 327 -9.46 -11.93 -5.90
C GLY A 327 -8.45 -12.80 -5.18
N VAL A 328 -7.77 -13.71 -5.88
CA VAL A 328 -6.87 -14.70 -5.29
C VAL A 328 -5.63 -14.93 -6.15
N ALA A 329 -4.47 -15.07 -5.51
CA ALA A 329 -3.26 -15.61 -6.10
C ALA A 329 -3.04 -17.04 -5.59
N LEU A 330 -2.53 -17.91 -6.46
CA LEU A 330 -2.28 -19.31 -6.15
C LEU A 330 -0.80 -19.62 -6.31
N LEU A 331 -0.28 -20.42 -5.38
CA LEU A 331 0.97 -21.15 -5.51
C LEU A 331 0.61 -22.61 -5.79
N ILE A 332 0.80 -23.04 -7.03
CA ILE A 332 0.49 -24.39 -7.49
C ILE A 332 1.78 -25.19 -7.46
N ALA A 333 1.83 -26.22 -6.61
CA ALA A 333 2.98 -27.07 -6.42
C ALA A 333 2.67 -28.50 -6.84
N GLY A 334 3.64 -29.18 -7.43
CA GLY A 334 3.49 -30.58 -7.76
C GLY A 334 4.79 -31.25 -8.16
N VAL A 335 4.69 -32.56 -8.37
CA VAL A 335 5.78 -33.36 -8.93
C VAL A 335 5.23 -34.15 -10.11
N ASP A 336 5.80 -33.92 -11.30
CA ASP A 336 5.51 -34.70 -12.50
C ASP A 336 6.82 -35.22 -13.10
N GLU A 337 6.82 -35.68 -14.36
CA GLU A 337 8.01 -36.20 -15.03
C GLU A 337 9.16 -35.18 -15.19
N LYS A 338 8.89 -33.88 -15.10
CA LYS A 338 9.90 -32.81 -15.09
C LYS A 338 10.50 -32.61 -13.69
N GLY A 339 9.99 -33.30 -12.68
CA GLY A 339 10.37 -33.17 -11.28
C GLY A 339 9.51 -32.17 -10.51
N PRO A 340 9.97 -31.75 -9.31
CA PRO A 340 9.26 -30.78 -8.48
C PRO A 340 9.14 -29.42 -9.16
N GLN A 341 7.93 -28.88 -9.21
CA GLN A 341 7.63 -27.60 -9.85
C GLN A 341 6.72 -26.74 -8.98
N LEU A 342 6.95 -25.43 -9.02
CA LEU A 342 6.16 -24.42 -8.34
C LEU A 342 5.77 -23.34 -9.35
N PHE A 343 4.47 -23.08 -9.45
CA PHE A 343 3.91 -22.03 -10.29
C PHE A 343 3.17 -21.01 -9.44
N HIS A 344 3.22 -19.76 -9.89
CA HIS A 344 2.43 -18.66 -9.35
C HIS A 344 1.39 -18.24 -10.38
N THR A 345 0.15 -18.03 -9.95
CA THR A 345 -0.91 -17.44 -10.77
C THR A 345 -1.50 -16.23 -10.06
N ASP A 346 -1.93 -15.24 -10.84
CA ASP A 346 -2.61 -14.05 -10.32
C ASP A 346 -3.94 -13.78 -11.08
N PRO A 347 -4.75 -12.80 -10.64
CA PRO A 347 -6.07 -12.49 -11.21
C PRO A 347 -6.06 -12.06 -12.68
N SER A 348 -4.89 -11.75 -13.24
CA SER A 348 -4.77 -11.43 -14.67
C SER A 348 -4.89 -12.66 -15.57
N GLY A 349 -4.86 -13.88 -15.00
CA GLY A 349 -4.75 -15.12 -15.76
C GLY A 349 -3.31 -15.42 -16.21
N THR A 350 -2.33 -14.61 -15.82
CA THR A 350 -0.91 -14.89 -16.06
C THR A 350 -0.40 -15.93 -15.05
N PHE A 351 0.47 -16.82 -15.52
CA PHE A 351 1.23 -17.72 -14.65
C PHE A 351 2.71 -17.76 -14.99
N MET A 352 3.53 -18.02 -13.97
CA MET A 352 4.98 -18.15 -14.12
C MET A 352 5.53 -19.24 -13.20
N ALA A 353 6.54 -19.97 -13.68
CA ALA A 353 7.30 -20.90 -12.86
C ALA A 353 8.26 -20.14 -11.94
N TYR A 354 8.38 -20.60 -10.69
CA TYR A 354 9.26 -20.04 -9.68
C TYR A 354 10.06 -21.13 -8.96
N THR A 355 11.26 -20.79 -8.51
CA THR A 355 12.02 -21.64 -7.58
C THR A 355 11.67 -21.35 -6.12
N ALA A 356 11.33 -20.10 -5.81
CA ALA A 356 10.74 -19.70 -4.54
C ALA A 356 9.87 -18.45 -4.77
N LYS A 357 8.72 -18.38 -4.10
CA LYS A 357 7.77 -17.27 -4.25
C LYS A 357 6.98 -17.04 -2.97
N ALA A 358 6.80 -15.77 -2.62
CA ALA A 358 5.84 -15.35 -1.60
C ALA A 358 4.63 -14.61 -2.23
N ILE A 359 3.44 -14.80 -1.65
CA ILE A 359 2.21 -14.09 -1.97
C ILE A 359 1.47 -13.67 -0.68
N GLY A 360 0.57 -12.69 -0.77
CA GLY A 360 -0.21 -12.18 0.36
C GLY A 360 0.40 -10.94 1.01
N SER A 361 -0.07 -10.58 2.21
CA SER A 361 0.25 -9.31 2.87
C SER A 361 1.74 -9.11 3.17
N GLY A 362 2.44 -10.17 3.57
CA GLY A 362 3.87 -10.13 3.86
C GLY A 362 4.76 -10.38 2.63
N SER A 363 4.21 -10.44 1.42
CA SER A 363 4.93 -10.99 0.26
C SER A 363 6.17 -10.20 -0.14
N GLU A 364 6.17 -8.86 -0.03
CA GLU A 364 7.32 -8.04 -0.42
C GLU A 364 8.51 -8.27 0.51
N GLY A 365 8.29 -8.23 1.82
CA GLY A 365 9.31 -8.56 2.83
C GLY A 365 9.79 -10.00 2.70
N ALA A 366 8.86 -10.94 2.55
CA ALA A 366 9.16 -12.36 2.42
C ALA A 366 9.97 -12.66 1.15
N GLN A 367 9.61 -12.05 0.02
CA GLN A 367 10.32 -12.23 -1.25
C GLN A 367 11.76 -11.74 -1.15
N ASN A 368 11.99 -10.57 -0.52
CA ASN A 368 13.34 -10.03 -0.31
C ASN A 368 14.21 -10.93 0.58
N GLU A 369 13.62 -11.67 1.53
CA GLU A 369 14.36 -12.60 2.39
C GLU A 369 14.64 -13.92 1.66
N LEU A 370 13.65 -14.45 0.91
CA LEU A 370 13.84 -15.59 0.04
C LEU A 370 14.97 -15.35 -0.97
N GLU A 371 15.05 -14.16 -1.58
CA GLU A 371 16.11 -13.82 -2.53
C GLU A 371 17.52 -13.82 -1.93
N LYS A 372 17.65 -13.62 -0.61
CA LYS A 372 18.94 -13.61 0.10
C LYS A 372 19.39 -15.00 0.51
N GLU A 373 18.45 -15.79 1.04
CA GLU A 373 18.76 -17.06 1.71
C GLU A 373 18.58 -18.28 0.80
N TYR A 374 17.75 -18.18 -0.24
CA TYR A 374 17.48 -19.29 -1.16
C TYR A 374 18.71 -19.66 -1.99
N HIS A 375 18.92 -20.96 -2.15
CA HIS A 375 19.85 -21.51 -3.12
C HIS A 375 19.37 -22.86 -3.67
N LYS A 376 19.72 -23.18 -4.92
CA LYS A 376 19.14 -24.33 -5.65
C LYS A 376 19.45 -25.71 -5.05
N SER A 377 20.51 -25.83 -4.26
CA SER A 377 20.94 -27.09 -3.65
C SER A 377 20.37 -27.34 -2.26
N MET A 378 19.43 -26.50 -1.79
CA MET A 378 18.76 -26.71 -0.51
C MET A 378 18.06 -28.05 -0.45
N THR A 379 18.21 -28.71 0.68
CA THR A 379 17.43 -29.89 1.08
C THR A 379 16.00 -29.49 1.43
N LEU A 380 15.10 -30.47 1.47
CA LEU A 380 13.71 -30.24 1.89
C LEU A 380 13.64 -29.70 3.33
N GLU A 381 14.51 -30.19 4.23
CA GLU A 381 14.59 -29.74 5.62
C GLU A 381 15.07 -28.29 5.76
N GLU A 382 16.06 -27.88 4.96
CA GLU A 382 16.51 -26.48 4.91
C GLU A 382 15.40 -25.58 4.34
N ALA A 383 14.66 -26.05 3.34
CA ALA A 383 13.54 -25.32 2.77
C ALA A 383 12.37 -25.17 3.77
N GLU A 384 12.05 -26.21 4.57
CA GLU A 384 11.07 -26.11 5.66
C GLU A 384 11.46 -25.02 6.67
N THR A 385 12.73 -25.04 7.09
CA THR A 385 13.28 -24.11 8.07
C THR A 385 13.28 -22.69 7.52
N LEU A 386 13.71 -22.49 6.27
CA LEU A 386 13.67 -21.20 5.60
C LEU A 386 12.22 -20.69 5.46
N ALA A 387 11.29 -21.53 5.01
CA ALA A 387 9.90 -21.12 4.82
C ALA A 387 9.27 -20.59 6.12
N LEU A 388 9.46 -21.29 7.25
CA LEU A 388 8.96 -20.83 8.54
C LEU A 388 9.74 -19.64 9.11
N THR A 389 11.05 -19.52 8.83
CA THR A 389 11.85 -18.36 9.24
C THR A 389 11.35 -17.09 8.57
N VAL A 390 11.12 -17.15 7.25
CA VAL A 390 10.58 -16.04 6.47
C VAL A 390 9.15 -15.72 6.88
N LEU A 391 8.30 -16.73 7.12
CA LEU A 391 6.95 -16.49 7.65
C LEU A 391 7.01 -15.78 9.01
N LYS A 392 7.87 -16.24 9.93
CA LYS A 392 8.06 -15.64 11.25
C LYS A 392 8.52 -14.18 11.18
N SER A 393 9.27 -13.78 10.17
CA SER A 393 9.77 -12.40 10.03
C SER A 393 8.70 -11.41 9.55
N VAL A 394 7.68 -11.88 8.83
CA VAL A 394 6.60 -11.05 8.25
C VAL A 394 5.25 -11.19 8.95
N MET A 395 5.09 -12.16 9.85
CA MET A 395 3.88 -12.35 10.65
C MET A 395 3.78 -11.32 11.79
N GLU A 396 2.56 -10.82 12.03
CA GLU A 396 2.27 -9.94 13.17
C GLU A 396 2.25 -10.72 14.50
N GLU A 397 1.71 -11.94 14.48
CA GLU A 397 1.61 -12.81 15.64
C GLU A 397 2.85 -13.71 15.77
N LYS A 398 3.16 -14.10 17.02
CA LYS A 398 4.19 -15.10 17.27
C LYS A 398 3.80 -16.43 16.61
N LEU A 399 4.66 -16.90 15.71
CA LEU A 399 4.50 -18.18 15.03
C LEU A 399 4.34 -19.33 16.03
N ASN A 400 3.34 -20.17 15.79
CA ASN A 400 3.07 -21.41 16.51
C ASN A 400 2.30 -22.40 15.63
N LYS A 401 2.16 -23.64 16.08
CA LYS A 401 1.50 -24.71 15.30
C LYS A 401 0.01 -24.48 14.98
N ALA A 402 -0.67 -23.54 15.65
CA ALA A 402 -2.08 -23.25 15.39
C ALA A 402 -2.29 -22.14 14.34
N ASN A 403 -1.32 -21.23 14.19
CA ASN A 403 -1.42 -20.09 13.26
C ASN A 403 -0.59 -20.26 11.97
N VAL A 404 0.00 -21.44 11.74
CA VAL A 404 0.66 -21.79 10.48
C VAL A 404 0.28 -23.18 10.01
N GLN A 405 0.41 -23.43 8.71
CA GLN A 405 0.31 -24.76 8.10
C GLN A 405 1.47 -24.96 7.15
N VAL A 406 2.02 -26.17 7.15
CA VAL A 406 3.05 -26.58 6.20
C VAL A 406 2.60 -27.85 5.51
N ALA A 407 2.87 -27.93 4.22
CA ALA A 407 2.72 -29.14 3.43
C ALA A 407 3.91 -29.31 2.50
N SER A 408 4.16 -30.55 2.10
CA SER A 408 5.12 -30.86 1.05
C SER A 408 4.45 -31.64 -0.08
N VAL A 409 5.00 -31.51 -1.28
CA VAL A 409 4.75 -32.44 -2.39
C VAL A 409 6.09 -33.02 -2.80
N THR A 410 6.27 -34.32 -2.61
CA THR A 410 7.53 -35.01 -2.91
C THR A 410 7.31 -36.19 -3.84
N ALA A 411 8.35 -36.61 -4.56
CA ALA A 411 8.27 -37.78 -5.44
C ALA A 411 8.02 -39.10 -4.68
N GLY A 412 8.34 -39.17 -3.38
CA GLY A 412 8.23 -40.39 -2.57
C GLY A 412 6.92 -40.50 -1.79
N GLU A 413 6.43 -39.39 -1.23
CA GLU A 413 5.29 -39.38 -0.31
C GLU A 413 4.07 -38.62 -0.85
N ASN A 414 4.09 -38.19 -2.11
CA ASN A 414 3.01 -37.40 -2.71
C ASN A 414 2.73 -36.12 -1.89
N PHE A 415 1.56 -35.50 -2.06
CA PHE A 415 1.12 -34.38 -1.23
C PHE A 415 0.85 -34.82 0.20
N THR A 416 1.47 -34.13 1.17
CA THR A 416 1.27 -34.38 2.60
C THR A 416 1.19 -33.08 3.39
N ILE A 417 0.08 -32.87 4.11
CA ILE A 417 -0.04 -31.83 5.13
C ILE A 417 0.65 -32.31 6.41
N TYR A 418 1.48 -31.45 7.01
CA TYR A 418 2.25 -31.82 8.19
C TYR A 418 1.37 -31.89 9.42
N SER A 419 1.57 -32.94 10.23
CA SER A 419 0.92 -33.06 11.54
C SER A 419 1.43 -31.99 12.49
N GLU A 420 0.67 -31.74 13.57
CA GLU A 420 1.08 -30.79 14.60
C GLU A 420 2.44 -31.16 15.23
N GLU A 421 2.72 -32.45 15.39
CA GLU A 421 3.99 -32.93 15.97
C GLU A 421 5.17 -32.63 15.02
N LYS A 422 5.01 -32.94 13.73
CA LYS A 422 6.03 -32.62 12.73
C LYS A 422 6.24 -31.12 12.64
N LEU A 423 5.17 -30.34 12.58
CA LEU A 423 5.24 -28.88 12.55
C LEU A 423 5.96 -28.31 13.78
N GLN A 424 5.63 -28.80 14.97
CA GLN A 424 6.30 -28.38 16.20
C GLN A 424 7.80 -28.68 16.16
N SER A 425 8.20 -29.85 15.66
CA SER A 425 9.62 -30.19 15.54
C SER A 425 10.40 -29.23 14.63
N ILE A 426 9.77 -28.72 13.56
CA ILE A 426 10.38 -27.71 12.68
C ILE A 426 10.48 -26.36 13.39
N ILE A 427 9.42 -25.96 14.11
CA ILE A 427 9.39 -24.72 14.89
C ILE A 427 10.49 -24.69 15.94
N ASP A 428 10.78 -25.83 16.58
CA ASP A 428 11.82 -25.93 17.60
C ASP A 428 13.25 -25.82 17.01
N ARG A 429 13.42 -25.93 15.69
CA ARG A 429 14.69 -25.67 14.98
C ARG A 429 14.92 -24.18 14.66
N LEU A 430 13.89 -23.33 14.77
CA LEU A 430 13.93 -21.88 14.49
C LEU A 430 14.44 -21.06 15.67
#